data_AF-A0A9W9AQ48-F1
#
_entry.id   AF-A0A9W9AQ48-F1
#
_cell.length_a   1.000
_cell.length_b   1.000
_cell.length_c   1.000
_cell.angle_alpha   90.00
_cell.angle_beta   90.00
_cell.angle_gamma   90.00
#
_symmetry.space_group_name_H-M   'P 1'
#
loop_
_entity.id
_entity.type
_entity.pdbx_description
1 polymer ?
#
loop_
_entity_poly.entity_id
_entity_poly.type
_entity_poly.pdbx_seq_one_letter_code
_entity_poly.pdbx_strand_id
1 'polypeptide(L)'
;MDYSPVFLKARAIIFSLISLISFIWVVVLCVDLFIQWSVLGTSERAFLAVMLLSNTLTLVVLLVLLILPFRPWLDGARLMLLLVAHIGIASGFVVWNTKFTCPTETVDEEGVCRLLNMYILIANWIIPAALVIYALGLAVMLYKRRKLRTAAPDLESSKSRQSQQSILPIMKPEDFTHPGMSTPHDSVIRQQRRESDWGMNASPSFHNSMAQDNRASNSGKSRLSKPLPGWMYY
;
A
#
# COMPACT_ATOMS: atom_id res chain seq x y z
N MET A 1 -11.97 -0.66 0.63
CA MET A 1 -11.45 -2.05 0.59
C MET A 1 -10.92 -2.34 1.96
N ASP A 2 -11.64 -3.15 2.72
CA ASP A 2 -11.22 -3.48 4.08
C ASP A 2 -10.05 -4.46 4.00
N TYR A 3 -8.91 -4.05 4.56
CA TYR A 3 -7.73 -4.90 4.72
C TYR A 3 -7.77 -5.50 6.12
N SER A 4 -7.27 -6.73 6.26
CA SER A 4 -7.15 -7.34 7.59
C SER A 4 -6.28 -6.46 8.49
N PRO A 5 -6.70 -6.16 9.74
CA PRO A 5 -5.92 -5.32 10.66
C PRO A 5 -4.55 -5.92 10.97
N VAL A 6 -4.42 -7.25 10.86
CA VAL A 6 -3.15 -7.97 11.03
C VAL A 6 -2.13 -7.55 9.97
N PHE A 7 -2.59 -7.37 8.72
CA PHE A 7 -1.71 -6.95 7.62
C PHE A 7 -1.19 -5.53 7.83
N LEU A 8 -2.05 -4.60 8.23
CA LEU A 8 -1.65 -3.21 8.49
C LEU A 8 -0.64 -3.13 9.63
N LYS A 9 -0.83 -3.90 10.71
CA LYS A 9 0.13 -4.01 11.81
C LYS A 9 1.47 -4.58 11.34
N ALA A 10 1.46 -5.70 10.59
CA ALA A 10 2.68 -6.31 10.07
C ALA A 10 3.45 -5.34 9.14
N ARG A 11 2.75 -4.63 8.26
CA ARG A 11 3.35 -3.60 7.39
C ARG A 11 4.01 -2.48 8.20
N ALA A 12 3.33 -1.97 9.23
CA ALA A 12 3.87 -0.93 10.09
C ALA A 12 5.14 -1.40 10.83
N ILE A 13 5.15 -2.63 11.35
CA ILE A 13 6.32 -3.22 12.01
C ILE A 13 7.49 -3.34 11.04
N ILE A 14 7.27 -3.91 9.85
CA ILE A 14 8.34 -4.09 8.85
C ILE A 14 8.91 -2.74 8.40
N PHE A 15 8.05 -1.77 8.07
CA PHE A 15 8.51 -0.44 7.68
C PHE A 15 9.22 0.31 8.81
N SER A 16 8.77 0.15 10.06
CA SER A 16 9.47 0.70 11.22
C SER A 16 10.87 0.10 11.35
N LEU A 17 11.01 -1.23 11.23
CA LEU A 17 12.31 -1.90 11.27
C LEU A 17 13.24 -1.45 10.14
N ILE A 18 12.75 -1.39 8.90
CA ILE A 18 13.55 -0.90 7.75
C ILE A 18 13.94 0.56 7.96
N SER A 19 13.04 1.39 8.47
CA SER A 19 13.32 2.80 8.76
C SER A 19 14.38 2.97 9.85
N LEU A 20 14.35 2.15 10.91
CA LEU A 20 15.37 2.19 11.96
C LEU A 20 16.74 1.76 11.44
N ILE A 21 16.80 0.68 10.66
CA ILE A 21 18.05 0.21 10.03
C ILE A 21 18.60 1.30 9.10
N SER A 22 17.74 1.89 8.26
CA SER A 22 18.13 2.97 7.35
C SER A 22 18.61 4.21 8.10
N PHE A 23 17.98 4.56 9.22
CA PHE A 23 18.39 5.69 10.06
C PHE A 23 19.78 5.46 10.68
N ILE A 24 20.00 4.28 11.28
CA ILE A 24 21.32 3.91 11.82
C ILE A 24 22.38 4.01 10.71
N TRP A 25 22.05 3.52 9.52
CA TRP A 25 22.96 3.56 8.39
C TRP A 25 23.30 4.99 7.94
N VAL A 26 22.30 5.88 7.87
CA VAL A 26 22.52 7.31 7.59
C VAL A 26 23.45 7.94 8.63
N VAL A 27 23.28 7.62 9.92
CA VAL A 27 24.16 8.11 10.99
C VAL A 27 25.60 7.64 10.79
N VAL A 28 25.79 6.35 10.50
CA VAL A 28 27.12 5.78 10.22
C VAL A 28 27.76 6.47 9.01
N LEU A 29 27.03 6.60 7.89
CA LEU A 29 27.53 7.29 6.70
C LEU A 29 27.88 8.76 6.95
N CYS A 30 27.10 9.47 7.77
CA CYS A 30 27.42 10.82 8.18
C CYS A 30 28.74 10.86 8.96
N VAL A 31 28.91 9.98 9.95
CA VAL A 31 30.14 9.90 10.75
C VAL A 31 31.34 9.57 9.88
N ASP A 32 31.22 8.60 8.98
CA ASP A 32 32.28 8.23 8.03
C ASP A 32 32.64 9.41 7.11
N LEU A 33 31.64 10.11 6.58
CA LEU A 33 31.83 11.28 5.75
C LEU A 33 32.57 12.38 6.50
N PHE A 34 32.25 12.61 7.78
CA PHE A 34 32.95 13.60 8.61
C PHE A 34 34.40 13.21 8.92
N ILE A 35 34.64 11.94 9.29
CA ILE A 35 35.98 11.45 9.64
C ILE A 35 36.90 11.50 8.41
N GLN A 36 36.40 11.10 7.25
CA GLN A 36 37.22 10.97 6.06
C GLN A 36 37.15 12.18 5.12
N TRP A 37 36.44 13.25 5.50
CA TRP A 37 36.21 14.43 4.65
C TRP A 37 37.50 15.07 4.12
N SER A 38 38.56 15.12 4.94
CA SER A 38 39.84 15.72 4.55
C SER A 38 40.67 14.85 3.61
N VAL A 39 40.50 13.53 3.69
CA VAL A 39 41.32 12.55 2.97
C VAL A 39 40.70 12.16 1.62
N LEU A 40 39.36 12.11 1.53
CA LEU A 40 38.68 11.69 0.30
C LEU A 40 38.90 12.66 -0.86
N GLY A 41 39.05 12.11 -2.05
CA GLY A 41 39.02 12.86 -3.31
C GLY A 41 37.62 13.41 -3.62
N THR A 42 37.55 14.41 -4.51
CA THR A 42 36.28 15.06 -4.88
C THR A 42 35.23 14.08 -5.41
N SER A 43 35.64 13.06 -6.18
CA SER A 43 34.74 12.03 -6.71
C SER A 43 34.16 11.13 -5.62
N GLU A 44 34.96 10.77 -4.61
CA GLU A 44 34.54 9.93 -3.50
C GLU A 44 33.55 10.68 -2.60
N ARG A 45 33.82 11.97 -2.34
CA ARG A 45 32.90 12.84 -1.60
C ARG A 45 31.55 12.96 -2.30
N ALA A 46 31.57 13.19 -3.62
CA ALA A 46 30.34 13.24 -4.41
C ALA A 46 29.58 11.90 -4.37
N PHE A 47 30.30 10.77 -4.45
CA PHE A 47 29.70 9.44 -4.38
C PHE A 47 29.08 9.15 -3.01
N LEU A 48 29.80 9.40 -1.91
CA LEU A 48 29.26 9.28 -0.55
C LEU A 48 28.08 10.22 -0.34
N ALA A 49 28.12 11.45 -0.87
CA ALA A 49 26.99 12.37 -0.81
C ALA A 49 25.76 11.83 -1.56
N VAL A 50 25.93 11.22 -2.73
CA VAL A 50 24.83 10.57 -3.47
C VAL A 50 24.28 9.37 -2.71
N MET A 51 25.15 8.55 -2.10
CA MET A 51 24.73 7.43 -1.27
C MET A 51 24.00 7.91 0.00
N LEU A 52 24.48 8.97 0.64
CA LEU A 52 23.80 9.57 1.79
C LEU A 52 22.42 10.11 1.38
N LEU A 53 22.35 10.87 0.28
CA LEU A 53 21.12 11.44 -0.26
C LEU A 53 20.10 10.36 -0.60
N SER A 54 20.53 9.26 -1.23
CA SER A 54 19.63 8.15 -1.59
C SER A 54 19.09 7.43 -0.34
N ASN A 55 19.92 7.23 0.67
CA ASN A 55 19.52 6.66 1.95
C ASN A 55 18.54 7.57 2.70
N THR A 56 18.81 8.89 2.75
CA THR A 56 17.89 9.87 3.32
C THR A 56 16.56 9.90 2.55
N LEU A 57 16.59 9.92 1.22
CA LEU A 57 15.38 9.88 0.40
C LEU A 57 14.57 8.60 0.68
N THR A 58 15.24 7.47 0.84
CA THR A 58 14.59 6.19 1.17
C THR A 58 13.89 6.26 2.51
N LEU A 59 14.56 6.80 3.52
CA LEU A 59 13.97 7.02 4.85
C LEU A 59 12.71 7.90 4.77
N VAL A 60 12.80 9.03 4.05
CA VAL A 60 11.65 9.93 3.84
C VAL A 60 10.50 9.20 3.12
N VAL A 61 10.79 8.47 2.05
CA VAL A 61 9.76 7.72 1.31
C VAL A 61 9.14 6.63 2.18
N LEU A 62 9.92 5.91 2.98
CA LEU A 62 9.40 4.88 3.90
C LEU A 62 8.50 5.50 4.98
N LEU A 63 8.88 6.64 5.57
CA LEU A 63 8.02 7.37 6.51
C LEU A 63 6.72 7.84 5.84
N VAL A 64 6.80 8.36 4.62
CA VAL A 64 5.63 8.76 3.83
C VAL A 64 4.73 7.56 3.53
N LEU A 65 5.30 6.39 3.21
CA LEU A 65 4.56 5.15 2.97
C LEU A 65 3.91 4.57 4.25
N LEU A 66 4.50 4.86 5.41
CA LEU A 66 3.96 4.48 6.72
C LEU A 66 2.76 5.36 7.12
N ILE A 67 2.78 6.65 6.79
CA ILE A 67 1.71 7.60 7.12
C ILE A 67 0.55 7.51 6.12
N LEU A 68 0.84 7.32 4.83
CA LEU A 68 -0.18 7.34 3.79
C LEU A 68 -1.06 6.07 3.80
N PRO A 69 -2.34 6.21 3.44
CA PRO A 69 -3.23 5.05 3.31
C PRO A 69 -2.71 4.06 2.27
N PHE A 70 -2.79 2.77 2.60
CA PHE A 70 -2.24 1.71 1.77
C PHE A 70 -2.91 1.66 0.40
N ARG A 71 -2.15 1.97 -0.65
CA ARG A 71 -2.53 1.79 -2.05
C ARG A 71 -1.53 0.83 -2.72
N PRO A 72 -1.88 -0.44 -2.95
CA PRO A 72 -0.92 -1.47 -3.33
C PRO A 72 -0.20 -1.17 -4.66
N TRP A 73 -0.88 -0.51 -5.60
CA TRP A 73 -0.29 -0.18 -6.90
C TRP A 73 0.75 0.94 -6.81
N LEU A 74 0.43 1.99 -6.05
CA LEU A 74 1.32 3.13 -5.83
C LEU A 74 2.52 2.74 -4.95
N ASP A 75 2.27 1.90 -3.94
CA ASP A 75 3.29 1.37 -3.04
C ASP A 75 4.28 0.51 -3.83
N GLY A 76 3.78 -0.40 -4.67
CA GLY A 76 4.61 -1.21 -5.55
C GLY A 76 5.47 -0.38 -6.50
N ALA A 77 4.91 0.66 -7.13
CA ALA A 77 5.68 1.53 -8.03
C ALA A 77 6.80 2.30 -7.30
N ARG A 78 6.51 2.85 -6.11
CA ARG A 78 7.50 3.56 -5.29
C ARG A 78 8.61 2.63 -4.81
N LEU A 79 8.27 1.42 -4.39
CA LEU A 79 9.25 0.41 -3.98
C LEU A 79 10.12 -0.06 -5.14
N MET A 80 9.55 -0.25 -6.33
CA MET A 80 10.33 -0.60 -7.53
C MET A 80 11.28 0.53 -7.93
N LEU A 81 10.84 1.79 -7.86
CA LEU A 81 11.70 2.95 -8.12
C LEU A 81 12.86 3.01 -7.12
N LEU A 82 12.58 2.84 -5.82
CA LEU A 82 13.61 2.77 -4.78
C LEU A 82 14.59 1.62 -5.03
N LEU A 83 14.07 0.43 -5.37
CA LEU A 83 14.90 -0.74 -5.65
C LEU A 83 15.85 -0.49 -6.81
N VAL A 84 15.34 0.03 -7.93
CA VAL A 84 16.15 0.36 -9.12
C VAL A 84 17.20 1.42 -8.79
N ALA A 85 16.83 2.45 -8.02
CA ALA A 85 17.77 3.48 -7.59
C ALA A 85 18.91 2.90 -6.74
N HIS A 86 18.60 2.06 -5.74
CA HIS A 86 19.62 1.44 -4.90
C HIS A 86 20.49 0.44 -5.64
N ILE A 87 19.90 -0.41 -6.50
CA ILE A 87 20.68 -1.32 -7.36
C ILE A 87 21.59 -0.50 -8.28
N GLY A 88 21.09 0.59 -8.88
CA GLY A 88 21.89 1.46 -9.73
C GLY A 88 23.08 2.07 -9.00
N ILE A 89 22.87 2.56 -7.76
CA ILE A 89 23.95 3.11 -6.94
C ILE A 89 24.94 2.01 -6.52
N ALA A 90 24.46 0.83 -6.13
CA ALA A 90 25.30 -0.32 -5.76
C ALA A 90 26.13 -0.83 -6.95
N SER A 91 25.53 -0.96 -8.12
CA SER A 91 26.23 -1.34 -9.35
C SER A 91 27.23 -0.25 -9.78
N GLY A 92 26.83 1.03 -9.70
CA GLY A 92 27.73 2.16 -9.92
C GLY A 92 28.94 2.11 -9.00
N PHE A 93 28.72 1.78 -7.72
CA PHE A 93 29.80 1.59 -6.75
C PHE A 93 30.76 0.50 -7.20
N VAL A 94 30.26 -0.69 -7.51
CA VAL A 94 31.10 -1.83 -7.94
C VAL A 94 31.99 -1.47 -9.13
N VAL A 95 31.42 -0.77 -10.13
CA VAL A 95 32.17 -0.35 -11.31
C VAL A 95 33.22 0.70 -10.96
N TRP A 96 32.86 1.70 -10.15
CA TRP A 96 33.78 2.77 -9.76
C TRP A 96 34.87 2.30 -8.79
N ASN A 97 34.55 1.29 -8.00
CA ASN A 97 35.40 0.79 -6.93
C ASN A 97 36.72 0.24 -7.44
N THR A 98 36.71 -0.34 -8.64
CA THR A 98 37.92 -0.83 -9.30
C THR A 98 38.94 0.28 -9.60
N LYS A 99 38.54 1.55 -9.58
CA LYS A 99 39.39 2.71 -9.83
C LYS A 99 39.90 3.38 -8.55
N PHE A 100 39.40 3.00 -7.37
CA PHE A 100 39.90 3.52 -6.11
C PHE A 100 41.14 2.72 -5.69
N THR A 101 42.30 3.16 -6.17
CA THR A 101 43.59 2.73 -5.62
C THR A 101 43.76 3.33 -4.23
N CYS A 102 43.70 2.49 -3.19
CA CYS A 102 44.04 2.90 -1.84
C CYS A 102 45.50 3.42 -1.85
N PRO A 103 45.81 4.58 -1.25
CA PRO A 103 47.18 5.07 -1.16
C PRO A 103 48.05 4.04 -0.41
N THR A 104 49.04 3.46 -1.09
CA THR A 104 49.95 2.46 -0.53
C THR A 104 51.08 3.13 0.24
N GLU A 105 50.76 3.83 1.34
CA GLU A 105 51.81 4.31 2.26
C GLU A 105 52.21 3.20 3.24
N THR A 106 51.27 2.40 3.74
CA THR A 106 51.54 1.28 4.65
C THR A 106 50.68 0.04 4.34
N VAL A 107 51.19 -1.15 4.64
CA VAL A 107 50.48 -2.44 4.43
C VAL A 107 49.19 -2.52 5.26
N ASP A 108 49.18 -1.91 6.45
CA ASP A 108 48.02 -1.92 7.34
C ASP A 108 46.88 -1.02 6.83
N GLU A 109 47.19 0.12 6.20
CA GLU A 109 46.18 1.04 5.66
C GLU A 109 45.45 0.46 4.44
N GLU A 110 46.14 -0.31 3.60
CA GLU A 110 45.52 -1.00 2.46
C GLU A 110 44.44 -1.99 2.93
N GLY A 111 44.73 -2.73 4.01
CA GLY A 111 43.80 -3.68 4.61
C GLY A 111 42.52 -3.00 5.12
N VAL A 112 42.67 -1.89 5.86
CA VAL A 112 41.54 -1.14 6.43
C VAL A 112 40.69 -0.50 5.32
N CYS A 113 41.32 0.12 4.33
CA CYS A 113 40.65 0.73 3.18
C CYS A 113 39.78 -0.30 2.43
N ARG A 114 40.35 -1.48 2.13
CA ARG A 114 39.64 -2.56 1.44
C ARG A 114 38.50 -3.15 2.27
N LEU A 115 38.70 -3.28 3.58
CA LEU A 115 37.69 -3.78 4.50
C LEU A 115 36.49 -2.82 4.60
N LEU A 116 36.76 -1.52 4.75
CA LEU A 116 35.73 -0.49 4.87
C LEU A 116 34.87 -0.40 3.60
N ASN A 117 35.54 -0.43 2.46
CA ASN A 117 34.90 -0.47 1.15
C ASN A 117 34.01 -1.72 0.96
N MET A 118 34.48 -2.89 1.40
CA MET A 118 33.70 -4.12 1.39
C MET A 118 32.50 -4.05 2.35
N TYR A 119 32.66 -3.40 3.51
CA TYR A 119 31.58 -3.17 4.47
C TYR A 119 30.49 -2.25 3.92
N ILE A 120 30.87 -1.13 3.30
CA ILE A 120 29.96 -0.22 2.60
C ILE A 120 29.19 -0.98 1.52
N LEU A 121 29.88 -1.82 0.75
CA LEU A 121 29.27 -2.64 -0.28
C LEU A 121 28.21 -3.57 0.33
N ILE A 122 28.56 -4.39 1.32
CA ILE A 122 27.61 -5.29 1.99
C ILE A 122 26.41 -4.52 2.51
N ALA A 123 26.66 -3.43 3.22
CA ALA A 123 25.61 -2.68 3.87
C ALA A 123 24.66 -2.01 2.85
N ASN A 124 25.19 -1.56 1.71
CA ASN A 124 24.37 -1.03 0.62
C ASN A 124 23.47 -2.10 -0.02
N TRP A 125 23.75 -3.40 0.13
CA TRP A 125 22.87 -4.49 -0.30
C TRP A 125 21.77 -4.83 0.70
N ILE A 126 21.91 -4.45 1.97
CA ILE A 126 20.91 -4.75 3.03
C ILE A 126 19.56 -4.11 2.70
N ILE A 127 19.56 -2.85 2.27
CA ILE A 127 18.33 -2.11 1.95
C ILE A 127 17.61 -2.71 0.73
N PRO A 128 18.27 -2.92 -0.43
CA PRO A 128 17.70 -3.68 -1.55
C PRO A 128 17.15 -5.04 -1.13
N ALA A 129 17.91 -5.83 -0.38
CA ALA A 129 17.46 -7.15 0.06
C ALA A 129 16.18 -7.07 0.90
N ALA A 130 16.12 -6.13 1.85
CA ALA A 130 14.93 -5.88 2.66
C ALA A 130 13.72 -5.44 1.79
N LEU A 131 13.95 -4.57 0.81
CA LEU A 131 12.91 -4.15 -0.15
C LEU A 131 12.41 -5.31 -1.01
N VAL A 132 13.29 -6.21 -1.48
CA VAL A 132 12.91 -7.41 -2.24
C VAL A 132 12.08 -8.36 -1.38
N ILE A 133 12.49 -8.62 -0.15
CA ILE A 133 11.74 -9.47 0.79
C ILE A 133 10.33 -8.89 1.01
N TYR A 134 10.25 -7.58 1.22
CA TYR A 134 8.96 -6.90 1.36
C TYR A 134 8.10 -7.01 0.10
N ALA A 135 8.68 -6.74 -1.08
CA ALA A 135 7.99 -6.83 -2.36
C ALA A 135 7.48 -8.26 -2.64
N LEU A 136 8.28 -9.28 -2.32
CA LEU A 136 7.89 -10.67 -2.43
C LEU A 136 6.72 -11.01 -1.48
N GLY A 137 6.77 -10.54 -0.23
CA GLY A 137 5.68 -10.69 0.72
C GLY A 137 4.38 -10.06 0.22
N LEU A 138 4.47 -8.85 -0.35
CA LEU A 138 3.35 -8.16 -0.99
C LEU A 138 2.80 -8.97 -2.17
N ALA A 139 3.67 -9.47 -3.06
CA ALA A 139 3.28 -10.28 -4.21
C ALA A 139 2.57 -11.57 -3.80
N VAL A 140 3.11 -12.31 -2.83
CA VAL A 140 2.51 -13.55 -2.29
C VAL A 140 1.13 -13.27 -1.70
N MET A 141 0.97 -12.17 -0.97
CA MET A 141 -0.31 -11.80 -0.37
C MET A 141 -1.35 -11.41 -1.42
N LEU A 142 -0.97 -10.63 -2.44
CA LEU A 142 -1.83 -10.32 -3.58
C LEU A 142 -2.23 -11.58 -4.34
N TYR A 143 -1.29 -12.51 -4.53
CA TYR A 143 -1.55 -13.79 -5.18
C TYR A 143 -2.56 -14.63 -4.38
N LYS A 144 -2.36 -14.80 -3.07
CA LYS A 144 -3.31 -15.53 -2.20
C LYS A 144 -4.70 -14.91 -2.23
N ARG A 145 -4.79 -13.57 -2.21
CA ARG A 145 -6.07 -12.86 -2.26
C ARG A 145 -6.78 -13.06 -3.61
N ARG A 146 -6.04 -12.99 -4.71
CA ARG A 146 -6.59 -13.29 -6.05
C ARG A 146 -7.12 -14.73 -6.10
N LYS A 147 -6.34 -15.69 -5.61
CA LYS A 147 -6.75 -17.11 -5.54
C LYS A 147 -8.03 -17.31 -4.74
N LEU A 148 -8.15 -16.69 -3.55
CA LEU A 148 -9.37 -16.77 -2.73
C LEU A 148 -10.60 -16.16 -3.44
N ARG A 149 -10.41 -15.05 -4.18
CA ARG A 149 -11.51 -14.42 -4.93
C ARG A 149 -11.96 -15.26 -6.12
N THR A 150 -11.02 -15.90 -6.82
CA THR A 150 -11.33 -16.81 -7.94
C THR A 150 -11.96 -18.13 -7.48
N ALA A 151 -11.74 -18.56 -6.24
CA ALA A 151 -12.33 -19.78 -5.69
C ALA A 151 -13.76 -19.60 -5.12
N ALA A 152 -14.20 -18.36 -4.89
CA ALA A 152 -15.54 -18.06 -4.37
C ALA A 152 -16.74 -18.11 -5.37
N PRO A 153 -16.61 -18.02 -6.71
CA PRO A 153 -17.77 -17.83 -7.59
C PRO A 153 -18.66 -19.07 -7.75
N ASP A 154 -18.16 -20.28 -7.46
CA ASP A 154 -18.93 -21.50 -7.70
C ASP A 154 -19.91 -21.85 -6.56
N LEU A 155 -19.68 -21.32 -5.36
CA LEU A 155 -20.56 -21.58 -4.21
C LEU A 155 -21.84 -20.74 -4.24
N GLU A 156 -21.82 -19.53 -4.82
CA GLU A 156 -23.04 -18.72 -5.00
C GLU A 156 -23.83 -19.12 -6.26
N SER A 157 -23.15 -19.59 -7.30
CA SER A 157 -23.82 -20.02 -8.55
C SER A 157 -24.73 -21.23 -8.35
N SER A 158 -24.34 -22.17 -7.48
CA SER A 158 -25.15 -23.35 -7.14
C SER A 158 -26.40 -23.00 -6.31
N LYS A 159 -26.32 -22.01 -5.42
CA LYS A 159 -27.45 -21.62 -4.56
C LYS A 159 -28.52 -20.80 -5.31
N SER A 160 -28.11 -20.02 -6.32
CA SER A 160 -29.06 -19.22 -7.11
C SER A 160 -29.92 -20.09 -8.06
N ARG A 161 -29.36 -21.17 -8.62
CA ARG A 161 -30.14 -22.10 -9.47
C ARG A 161 -31.21 -22.86 -8.70
N GLN A 162 -30.96 -23.20 -7.44
CA GLN A 162 -31.92 -23.97 -6.64
C GLN A 162 -33.12 -23.12 -6.18
N SER A 163 -32.96 -21.80 -6.03
CA SER A 163 -34.08 -20.89 -5.69
C SER A 163 -34.97 -20.54 -6.89
N GLN A 164 -34.49 -20.68 -8.13
CA GLN A 164 -35.27 -20.34 -9.33
C GLN A 164 -36.18 -21.49 -9.81
N GLN A 165 -36.00 -22.71 -9.32
CA GLN A 165 -36.83 -23.85 -9.73
C GLN A 165 -38.13 -24.01 -8.94
N SER A 166 -38.39 -23.20 -7.89
CA SER A 166 -39.61 -23.31 -7.08
C SER A 166 -40.61 -22.16 -7.24
N ILE A 167 -40.41 -21.27 -8.22
CA ILE A 167 -41.43 -20.27 -8.57
C ILE A 167 -42.23 -20.84 -9.72
N LEU A 168 -43.25 -21.62 -9.36
CA LEU A 168 -44.34 -21.98 -10.27
C LEU A 168 -44.90 -20.69 -10.89
N PRO A 169 -45.12 -20.65 -12.22
CA PRO A 169 -45.83 -19.55 -12.84
C PRO A 169 -47.27 -19.55 -12.31
N ILE A 170 -47.58 -18.66 -11.37
CA ILE A 170 -48.97 -18.33 -11.04
C ILE A 170 -49.57 -17.70 -12.30
N MET A 171 -50.41 -18.51 -12.93
CA MET A 171 -51.32 -18.17 -14.01
C MET A 171 -52.12 -16.96 -13.56
N LYS A 172 -51.85 -15.79 -14.16
CA LYS A 172 -52.71 -14.62 -13.99
C LYS A 172 -53.91 -14.80 -14.91
N PRO A 173 -55.16 -14.79 -14.39
CA PRO A 173 -56.33 -14.74 -15.23
C PRO A 173 -56.35 -13.41 -15.97
N GLU A 174 -56.72 -13.49 -17.24
CA GLU A 174 -56.97 -12.38 -18.13
C GLU A 174 -58.05 -11.48 -17.52
N ASP A 175 -57.82 -10.17 -17.46
CA ASP A 175 -58.90 -9.21 -17.25
C ASP A 175 -58.60 -7.88 -17.98
N PHE A 176 -59.33 -7.71 -19.07
CA PHE A 176 -59.93 -6.48 -19.62
C PHE A 176 -59.07 -5.23 -19.88
N THR A 177 -58.76 -5.08 -21.17
CA THR A 177 -58.95 -3.89 -22.01
C THR A 177 -59.62 -2.67 -21.33
N HIS A 178 -58.87 -1.57 -21.21
CA HIS A 178 -59.42 -0.22 -21.32
C HIS A 178 -58.42 0.73 -22.00
N PRO A 179 -58.82 1.47 -23.06
CA PRO A 179 -58.05 2.57 -23.63
C PRO A 179 -58.47 3.91 -22.99
N GLY A 180 -57.49 4.77 -22.71
CA GLY A 180 -57.70 6.16 -22.27
C GLY A 180 -56.73 6.54 -21.16
N MET A 181 -56.17 7.74 -21.07
CA MET A 181 -56.28 8.96 -21.84
C MET A 181 -55.04 9.78 -21.44
N SER A 182 -54.49 10.51 -22.39
CA SER A 182 -53.36 11.42 -22.22
C SER A 182 -53.68 12.57 -21.26
N THR A 183 -52.73 12.95 -20.40
CA THR A 183 -52.50 14.36 -20.04
C THR A 183 -51.09 14.55 -19.45
N PRO A 184 -50.37 15.61 -19.84
CA PRO A 184 -49.11 16.04 -19.24
C PRO A 184 -49.37 17.05 -18.10
N HIS A 185 -48.56 17.02 -17.04
CA HIS A 185 -48.46 18.18 -16.15
C HIS A 185 -47.06 18.31 -15.56
N ASP A 186 -46.45 19.45 -15.90
CA ASP A 186 -45.38 20.12 -15.18
C ASP A 186 -45.64 20.20 -13.68
N SER A 187 -44.55 20.23 -12.90
CA SER A 187 -44.13 21.45 -12.18
C SER A 187 -43.46 21.19 -10.81
N VAL A 188 -42.59 22.15 -10.45
CA VAL A 188 -42.33 22.66 -9.08
C VAL A 188 -41.40 21.77 -8.21
N ILE A 189 -40.11 22.07 -8.12
CA ILE A 189 -39.47 23.10 -7.25
C ILE A 189 -40.02 23.12 -5.82
N ARG A 190 -39.37 22.40 -4.90
CA ARG A 190 -39.06 22.81 -3.51
C ARG A 190 -38.62 21.60 -2.69
N GLN A 191 -37.41 21.62 -2.14
CA GLN A 191 -37.21 21.77 -0.69
C GLN A 191 -35.69 21.76 -0.39
N GLN A 192 -35.09 22.89 -0.03
CA GLN A 192 -35.04 23.48 1.31
C GLN A 192 -34.19 22.65 2.30
N ARG A 193 -33.16 23.32 2.80
CA ARG A 193 -32.77 23.39 4.22
C ARG A 193 -32.14 22.14 4.84
N ARG A 194 -30.84 22.23 5.11
CA ARG A 194 -30.38 22.31 6.51
C ARG A 194 -28.93 22.79 6.58
N GLU A 195 -28.80 24.02 7.06
CA GLU A 195 -27.60 24.51 7.73
C GLU A 195 -27.36 23.73 9.03
N SER A 196 -26.08 23.74 9.43
CA SER A 196 -25.57 23.84 10.80
C SER A 196 -26.03 22.82 11.83
N ASP A 197 -25.10 21.98 12.29
CA ASP A 197 -24.87 21.95 13.73
C ASP A 197 -23.42 21.57 14.08
N TRP A 198 -22.73 22.51 14.71
CA TRP A 198 -21.48 22.31 15.42
C TRP A 198 -21.83 21.83 16.82
N GLY A 199 -21.63 20.55 17.09
CA GLY A 199 -21.83 19.97 18.42
C GLY A 199 -20.57 19.23 18.86
N MET A 200 -19.69 19.94 19.57
CA MET A 200 -18.79 19.30 20.51
C MET A 200 -19.62 18.58 21.57
N ASN A 201 -19.29 17.32 21.87
CA ASN A 201 -19.37 16.81 23.23
C ASN A 201 -18.56 15.51 23.38
N ALA A 202 -17.68 15.56 24.38
CA ALA A 202 -16.92 14.45 24.90
C ALA A 202 -17.78 13.61 25.85
N SER A 203 -17.63 12.28 25.78
CA SER A 203 -17.32 11.39 26.92
C SER A 203 -17.69 9.92 26.61
N PRO A 204 -16.92 8.93 27.09
CA PRO A 204 -17.16 7.53 26.83
C PRO A 204 -18.02 6.90 27.93
N SER A 205 -19.09 6.20 27.54
CA SER A 205 -19.80 5.27 28.43
C SER A 205 -19.72 3.86 27.85
N PHE A 206 -18.88 3.04 28.48
CA PHE A 206 -18.90 1.59 28.33
C PHE A 206 -20.16 1.05 29.01
N HIS A 207 -21.03 0.40 28.24
CA HIS A 207 -22.09 -0.44 28.79
C HIS A 207 -22.16 -1.74 27.99
N ASN A 208 -21.80 -2.83 28.66
CA ASN A 208 -22.16 -4.18 28.25
C ASN A 208 -23.67 -4.33 28.37
N SER A 209 -24.32 -4.90 27.35
CA SER A 209 -25.50 -5.74 27.59
C SER A 209 -25.64 -6.82 26.52
N MET A 210 -25.68 -8.03 27.05
CA MET A 210 -26.13 -9.28 26.48
C MET A 210 -27.64 -9.21 26.12
N ALA A 211 -28.08 -10.20 25.33
CA ALA A 211 -29.47 -10.57 25.05
C ALA A 211 -30.24 -9.60 24.12
N GLN A 212 -31.18 -10.00 23.26
CA GLN A 212 -31.70 -11.28 22.78
C GLN A 212 -32.78 -10.93 21.74
N ASP A 213 -32.92 -11.80 20.74
CA ASP A 213 -34.12 -12.06 19.93
C ASP A 213 -34.74 -11.08 18.90
N ASN A 214 -35.12 -11.77 17.82
CA ASN A 214 -36.37 -11.69 17.06
C ASN A 214 -36.59 -10.70 15.92
N ARG A 215 -36.65 -11.31 14.73
CA ARG A 215 -37.71 -11.21 13.72
C ARG A 215 -38.31 -9.82 13.49
N ALA A 216 -37.94 -9.23 12.34
CA ALA A 216 -38.93 -8.66 11.44
C ALA A 216 -38.46 -8.78 9.99
N SER A 217 -39.25 -9.52 9.23
CA SER A 217 -39.31 -9.48 7.77
C SER A 217 -39.45 -8.04 7.28
N ASN A 218 -38.66 -7.65 6.27
CA ASN A 218 -39.13 -6.61 5.38
C ASN A 218 -38.84 -6.95 3.92
N SER A 219 -39.95 -7.03 3.20
CA SER A 219 -40.08 -7.30 1.79
C SER A 219 -39.63 -6.13 0.94
N GLY A 220 -39.10 -6.43 -0.24
CA GLY A 220 -39.44 -5.67 -1.44
C GLY A 220 -38.53 -4.51 -1.81
N LYS A 221 -37.62 -4.75 -2.75
CA LYS A 221 -37.67 -4.22 -4.12
C LYS A 221 -36.31 -4.44 -4.77
N SER A 222 -36.26 -5.51 -5.56
CA SER A 222 -35.21 -5.77 -6.54
C SER A 222 -35.17 -4.63 -7.55
N ARG A 223 -34.35 -3.60 -7.28
CA ARG A 223 -33.93 -2.64 -8.32
C ARG A 223 -32.65 -3.16 -8.95
N LEU A 224 -32.83 -3.71 -10.14
CA LEU A 224 -31.81 -4.19 -11.05
C LEU A 224 -31.06 -2.98 -11.66
N SER A 225 -30.28 -2.26 -10.85
CA SER A 225 -29.34 -1.26 -11.36
C SER A 225 -27.95 -1.67 -10.91
N LYS A 226 -27.24 -2.43 -11.76
CA LYS A 226 -25.83 -2.70 -11.57
C LYS A 226 -25.09 -1.35 -11.66
N PRO A 227 -24.45 -0.87 -10.58
CA PRO A 227 -23.65 0.34 -10.68
C PRO A 227 -22.48 0.08 -11.63
N LEU A 228 -22.24 1.02 -12.55
CA LEU A 228 -21.05 1.01 -13.39
C LEU A 228 -19.81 1.07 -12.48
N PRO A 229 -18.79 0.27 -12.76
CA PRO A 229 -17.65 0.19 -11.87
C PRO A 229 -16.84 1.49 -11.96
N GLY A 230 -16.60 2.12 -10.79
CA GLY A 230 -16.07 3.48 -10.66
C GLY A 230 -14.62 3.72 -11.12
N TRP A 231 -14.01 2.78 -11.87
CA TRP A 231 -12.69 2.97 -12.48
C TRP A 231 -12.76 3.62 -13.87
N MET A 232 -13.96 3.93 -14.39
CA MET A 232 -14.14 4.63 -15.67
C MET A 232 -13.95 6.15 -15.60
N TYR A 233 -13.67 6.72 -14.42
CA TYR A 233 -13.61 8.17 -14.18
C TYR A 233 -12.20 8.69 -13.81
N TYR A 234 -11.14 7.92 -14.06
CA TYR A 234 -9.76 8.34 -13.80
C TYR A 234 -8.83 7.96 -14.95
#